data_AF-A0A846T1T3-F1
#
_entry.id   AF-A0A846T1T3-F1
#
_cell.length_a   1.000
_cell.length_b   1.000
_cell.length_c   1.000
_cell.angle_alpha   90.00
_cell.angle_beta   90.00
_cell.angle_gamma   90.00
#
_symmetry.space_group_name_H-M   'P 1'
#
loop_
_entity.id
_entity.type
_entity.pdbx_description
1 polymer ?
#
loop_
_entity_poly.entity_id
_entity_poly.type
_entity_poly.pdbx_seq_one_letter_code
_entity_poly.pdbx_strand_id
1 'polypeptide(L)'
;MKNENREACATIRGYNYQFDATITAILGLSGEDTLVIEGLEDFDINRSNSSDLFQCKYYAAQKLTNSVLRDAVLPMLKDFVSRDRKNGFDRIYHLYGYFKESTLTQETITPETLKKCLVTKERSNEPSTKTEYIIINITRK
;
A
#
# COMPACT_ATOMS: atom_id res chain seq x y z
N MET A 1 -29.28 9.44 4.16
CA MET A 1 -29.33 8.25 5.03
C MET A 1 -28.87 6.91 4.42
N LYS A 2 -28.46 6.80 3.13
CA LYS A 2 -28.08 5.49 2.54
C LYS A 2 -26.57 5.21 2.38
N ASN A 3 -25.70 6.21 2.59
CA ASN A 3 -24.24 6.08 2.38
C ASN A 3 -23.47 5.67 3.65
N GLU A 4 -23.82 6.20 4.82
CA GLU A 4 -23.11 5.95 6.08
C GLU A 4 -23.04 4.46 6.43
N ASN A 5 -24.12 3.72 6.18
CA ASN A 5 -24.16 2.29 6.45
C ASN A 5 -23.22 1.49 5.51
N ARG A 6 -23.02 1.94 4.27
CA ARG A 6 -22.11 1.29 3.31
C ARG A 6 -20.65 1.60 3.64
N GLU A 7 -20.36 2.83 4.04
CA GLU A 7 -19.01 3.25 4.46
C GLU A 7 -18.60 2.57 5.77
N ALA A 8 -19.47 2.55 6.79
CA ALA A 8 -19.23 1.82 8.03
C ALA A 8 -18.99 0.32 7.78
N CYS A 9 -19.75 -0.30 6.88
CA CYS A 9 -19.53 -1.68 6.46
C CYS A 9 -18.17 -1.87 5.77
N ALA A 10 -17.70 -0.91 4.97
CA ALA A 10 -16.39 -0.99 4.31
C ALA A 10 -15.25 -0.86 5.32
N THR A 11 -15.34 0.07 6.27
CA THR A 11 -14.35 0.25 7.34
C THR A 11 -14.23 -1.00 8.21
N ILE A 12 -15.36 -1.56 8.67
CA ILE A 12 -15.37 -2.80 9.47
C ILE A 12 -14.71 -3.96 8.70
N ARG A 13 -14.98 -4.08 7.39
CA ARG A 13 -14.31 -5.10 6.55
C ARG A 13 -12.81 -4.86 6.43
N GLY A 14 -12.37 -3.60 6.31
CA GLY A 14 -10.95 -3.24 6.35
C GLY A 14 -10.29 -3.69 7.65
N TYR A 15 -10.93 -3.44 8.79
CA TYR A 15 -10.46 -3.93 10.10
C TYR A 15 -10.36 -5.45 10.17
N ASN A 16 -11.40 -6.17 9.76
CA ASN A 16 -11.37 -7.64 9.75
C ASN A 16 -10.27 -8.17 8.82
N TYR A 17 -10.05 -7.53 7.68
CA TYR A 17 -9.00 -7.91 6.74
C TYR A 17 -7.59 -7.71 7.34
N GLN A 18 -7.35 -6.59 8.03
CA GLN A 18 -6.12 -6.37 8.79
C GLN A 18 -5.96 -7.42 9.89
N PHE A 19 -7.04 -7.72 10.62
CA PHE A 19 -7.03 -8.71 11.69
C PHE A 19 -6.62 -10.10 11.16
N ASP A 20 -7.25 -10.57 10.09
CA ASP A 20 -6.91 -11.85 9.44
C ASP A 20 -5.45 -11.87 8.93
N ALA A 21 -4.98 -10.76 8.36
CA ALA A 21 -3.61 -10.59 7.91
C ALA A 21 -2.62 -10.72 9.08
N THR A 22 -2.91 -10.07 10.21
CA THR A 22 -2.06 -10.13 11.40
C THR A 22 -2.02 -11.51 12.03
N ILE A 23 -3.14 -12.26 12.07
CA ILE A 23 -3.15 -13.66 12.51
C ILE A 23 -2.23 -14.51 11.62
N THR A 24 -2.36 -14.35 10.31
CA THR A 24 -1.53 -15.09 9.33
C THR A 24 -0.05 -14.76 9.54
N ALA A 25 0.29 -13.49 9.74
CA ALA A 25 1.64 -13.05 10.04
C ALA A 25 2.17 -13.64 11.35
N ILE A 26 1.37 -13.62 12.43
CA ILE A 26 1.72 -14.20 13.74
C ILE A 26 2.09 -15.68 13.63
N LEU A 27 1.32 -16.45 12.87
CA LEU A 27 1.58 -17.87 12.66
C LEU A 27 2.91 -18.15 11.94
N GLY A 28 3.44 -17.18 11.20
CA GLY A 28 4.73 -17.25 10.53
C GLY A 28 5.90 -16.64 11.30
N LEU A 29 5.68 -16.07 12.49
CA LEU A 29 6.75 -15.48 13.30
C LEU A 29 7.63 -16.54 13.94
N SER A 30 8.89 -16.17 14.22
CA SER A 30 9.86 -17.07 14.83
C SER A 30 10.79 -16.32 15.81
N GLY A 31 11.29 -17.03 16.82
CA GLY A 31 12.26 -16.45 17.76
C GLY A 31 11.73 -15.19 18.46
N GLU A 32 12.48 -14.09 18.33
CA GLU A 32 12.21 -12.80 18.95
C GLU A 32 11.49 -11.81 18.02
N ASP A 33 10.92 -12.29 16.91
CA ASP A 33 10.12 -11.46 16.02
C ASP A 33 8.92 -10.86 16.78
N THR A 34 8.61 -9.59 16.53
CA THR A 34 7.45 -8.92 17.15
C THR A 34 6.54 -8.34 16.09
N LEU A 35 5.23 -8.45 16.29
CA LEU A 35 4.23 -7.77 15.46
C LEU A 35 3.64 -6.58 16.22
N VAL A 36 3.54 -5.44 15.54
CA VAL A 36 2.99 -4.20 16.08
C VAL A 36 1.86 -3.72 15.15
N ILE A 37 0.70 -3.41 15.72
CA ILE A 37 -0.38 -2.75 14.98
C ILE A 37 -0.24 -1.25 15.22
N GLU A 38 0.23 -0.49 14.23
CA GLU A 38 0.54 0.95 14.36
C GLU A 38 -0.69 1.85 14.10
N GLY A 39 -1.76 1.30 13.51
CA GLY A 39 -2.97 2.05 13.23
C GLY A 39 -4.00 1.26 12.43
N LEU A 40 -4.96 1.99 11.85
CA LEU A 40 -5.89 1.41 10.89
C LEU A 40 -5.14 1.06 9.61
N GLU A 41 -5.36 -0.15 9.11
CA GLU A 41 -4.80 -0.61 7.83
C GLU A 41 -3.26 -0.64 7.80
N ASP A 42 -2.61 -0.73 8.97
CA ASP A 42 -1.16 -0.62 9.12
C ASP A 42 -0.64 -1.53 10.24
N PHE A 43 0.31 -2.40 9.92
CA PHE A 43 0.99 -3.24 10.91
C PHE A 43 2.42 -3.57 10.46
N ASP A 44 3.28 -3.81 11.43
CA ASP A 44 4.70 -4.06 11.20
C ASP A 44 5.13 -5.38 11.85
N ILE A 45 6.12 -6.02 11.25
CA ILE A 45 6.88 -7.10 11.88
C ILE A 45 8.32 -6.62 12.06
N ASN A 46 8.77 -6.56 13.31
CA ASN A 46 10.13 -6.19 13.65
C ASN A 46 10.98 -7.43 13.92
N ARG A 47 12.18 -7.41 13.34
CA ARG A 47 13.22 -8.42 13.45
C ARG A 47 14.53 -7.78 13.88
N SER A 48 15.51 -8.60 14.21
CA SER A 48 16.82 -8.12 14.69
C SER A 48 17.55 -7.17 13.72
N ASN A 49 17.37 -7.36 12.41
CA ASN A 49 18.06 -6.59 11.37
C ASN A 49 17.13 -6.03 10.29
N SER A 50 15.82 -6.19 10.45
CA SER A 50 14.85 -5.66 9.48
C SER A 50 13.50 -5.37 10.11
N SER A 51 12.71 -4.55 9.42
CA SER A 51 11.26 -4.46 9.63
C SER A 51 10.54 -4.72 8.32
N ASP A 52 9.52 -5.56 8.38
CA ASP A 52 8.51 -5.70 7.33
C ASP A 52 7.34 -4.76 7.66
N LEU A 53 7.10 -3.75 6.82
CA LEU A 53 6.10 -2.70 7.01
C LEU A 53 4.89 -2.97 6.11
N PHE A 54 3.73 -3.29 6.69
CA PHE A 54 2.55 -3.72 5.92
C PHE A 54 1.46 -2.67 5.89
N GLN A 55 1.18 -2.18 4.69
CA GLN A 55 -0.02 -1.42 4.41
C GLN A 55 -1.14 -2.37 3.95
N CYS A 56 -2.22 -2.48 4.72
CA CYS A 56 -3.42 -3.23 4.35
C CYS A 56 -4.36 -2.38 3.48
N LYS A 57 -4.94 -2.93 2.42
CA LYS A 57 -5.99 -2.25 1.63
C LYS A 57 -7.09 -3.22 1.23
N TYR A 58 -8.28 -3.04 1.79
CA TYR A 58 -9.45 -3.84 1.42
C TYR A 58 -10.41 -3.07 0.52
N TYR A 59 -10.20 -3.12 -0.79
CA TYR A 59 -10.99 -2.40 -1.80
C TYR A 59 -11.85 -3.34 -2.63
N ALA A 60 -12.82 -3.99 -1.98
CA ALA A 60 -13.71 -4.95 -2.62
C ALA A 60 -14.52 -4.41 -3.81
N ALA A 61 -14.73 -3.09 -3.89
CA ALA A 61 -15.45 -2.46 -4.99
C ALA A 61 -14.54 -1.90 -6.11
N GLN A 62 -13.22 -1.80 -5.89
CA GLN A 62 -12.30 -1.12 -6.81
C GLN A 62 -11.35 -2.12 -7.45
N LYS A 63 -11.18 -2.04 -8.78
CA LYS A 63 -10.15 -2.80 -9.48
C LYS A 63 -8.78 -2.18 -9.20
N LEU A 64 -7.73 -3.00 -9.23
CA LEU A 64 -6.35 -2.53 -9.12
C LEU A 64 -5.93 -1.78 -10.40
N THR A 65 -6.24 -0.49 -10.46
CA THR A 65 -5.77 0.41 -11.52
C THR A 65 -4.47 1.11 -11.08
N ASN A 66 -3.77 1.75 -12.00
CA ASN A 66 -2.57 2.55 -11.68
C ASN A 66 -2.86 3.62 -10.61
N SER A 67 -4.01 4.28 -10.64
CA SER A 67 -4.35 5.29 -9.64
C SER A 67 -4.60 4.67 -8.26
N VAL A 68 -5.32 3.55 -8.21
CA VAL A 68 -5.59 2.82 -6.96
C VAL A 68 -4.31 2.29 -6.35
N LEU A 69 -3.42 1.71 -7.17
CA LEU A 69 -2.11 1.25 -6.74
C LEU A 69 -1.25 2.42 -6.23
N ARG A 70 -1.22 3.54 -6.96
CA ARG A 70 -0.49 4.75 -6.56
C ARG A 70 -0.93 5.20 -5.18
N ASP A 71 -2.23 5.33 -4.95
CA ASP A 71 -2.76 5.84 -3.68
C ASP A 71 -2.44 4.89 -2.52
N ALA A 72 -2.36 3.58 -2.78
CA ALA A 72 -1.96 2.58 -1.80
C ALA A 72 -0.47 2.62 -1.45
N VAL A 73 0.42 2.83 -2.43
CA VAL A 73 1.88 2.76 -2.22
C VAL A 73 2.52 4.11 -1.88
N LEU A 74 1.84 5.23 -2.17
CA LEU A 74 2.40 6.56 -1.96
C LEU A 74 2.81 6.84 -0.50
N PRO A 75 2.05 6.44 0.54
CA PRO A 75 2.49 6.59 1.93
C PRO A 75 3.80 5.84 2.22
N MET A 76 3.92 4.61 1.69
CA MET A 76 5.10 3.75 1.84
C MET A 76 6.34 4.39 1.21
N LEU A 77 6.19 4.97 0.01
CA LEU A 77 7.28 5.68 -0.67
C LEU A 77 7.69 6.96 0.06
N LYS A 78 6.73 7.69 0.62
CA LYS A 78 7.01 8.88 1.44
C LYS A 78 7.79 8.49 2.71
N ASP A 79 7.37 7.42 3.38
CA ASP A 79 8.08 6.89 4.54
C ASP A 79 9.52 6.49 4.17
N PHE A 80 9.68 5.73 3.09
CA PHE A 80 10.98 5.32 2.56
C PHE A 80 11.92 6.50 2.28
N VAL A 81 11.42 7.56 1.66
CA VAL A 81 12.23 8.74 1.34
C VAL A 81 12.51 9.61 2.58
N SER A 82 11.59 9.64 3.54
CA SER A 82 11.72 10.45 4.76
C SER A 82 12.72 9.87 5.77
N ARG A 83 12.94 8.55 5.75
CA ARG A 83 13.79 7.89 6.72
C ARG A 83 15.22 7.76 6.24
N ASP A 84 16.15 7.99 7.16
CA ASP A 84 17.55 7.70 6.93
C ASP A 84 17.79 6.21 6.79
N ARG A 85 18.66 5.84 5.84
CA ARG A 85 19.23 4.49 5.76
C ARG A 85 20.12 4.30 6.98
N LYS A 86 19.69 3.43 7.89
CA LYS A 86 20.54 2.94 8.97
C LYS A 86 21.36 1.77 8.44
N ASN A 87 22.68 1.81 8.63
CA ASN A 87 23.54 0.72 8.19
C ASN A 87 23.14 -0.58 8.90
N GLY A 88 22.94 -1.66 8.12
CA GLY A 88 22.61 -2.98 8.64
C GLY A 88 21.17 -3.14 9.13
N PHE A 89 20.27 -2.21 8.81
CA PHE A 89 18.84 -2.33 9.12
C PHE A 89 17.98 -2.12 7.87
N ASP A 90 17.33 -3.19 7.42
CA ASP A 90 16.51 -3.17 6.22
C ASP A 90 15.04 -2.85 6.53
N ARG A 91 14.39 -2.12 5.64
CA ARG A 91 12.93 -1.90 5.69
C ARG A 91 12.32 -2.43 4.42
N ILE A 92 11.39 -3.37 4.57
CA ILE A 92 10.74 -4.07 3.48
C ILE A 92 9.28 -3.66 3.50
N TYR A 93 8.80 -3.11 2.39
CA TYR A 93 7.46 -2.53 2.29
C TYR A 93 6.52 -3.52 1.59
N HIS A 94 5.41 -3.85 2.23
CA HIS A 94 4.42 -4.80 1.74
C HIS A 94 3.05 -4.15 1.58
N LEU A 95 2.47 -4.27 0.39
CA LEU A 95 1.06 -3.93 0.17
C LEU A 95 0.22 -5.20 0.30
N TYR A 96 -0.46 -5.36 1.43
CA TYR A 96 -1.39 -6.45 1.66
C TYR A 96 -2.78 -6.03 1.18
N GLY A 97 -3.08 -6.30 -0.10
CA GLY A 97 -4.22 -5.73 -0.79
C GLY A 97 -5.24 -6.74 -1.32
N TYR A 98 -6.51 -6.49 -1.07
CA TYR A 98 -7.63 -7.12 -1.77
C TYR A 98 -8.30 -6.11 -2.69
N PHE A 99 -8.33 -6.38 -4.00
CA PHE A 99 -8.98 -5.54 -4.99
C PHE A 99 -10.02 -6.34 -5.74
N LYS A 100 -11.04 -5.64 -6.26
CA LYS A 100 -12.06 -6.27 -7.10
C LYS A 100 -11.40 -6.96 -8.29
N GLU A 101 -11.68 -8.25 -8.44
CA GLU A 101 -11.18 -9.09 -9.53
C GLU A 101 -9.65 -9.22 -9.60
N SER A 102 -8.91 -8.88 -8.53
CA SER A 102 -7.47 -9.14 -8.50
C SER A 102 -7.19 -10.63 -8.33
N THR A 103 -6.45 -11.22 -9.26
CA THR A 103 -5.90 -12.58 -9.16
C THR A 103 -4.45 -12.61 -8.69
N LEU A 104 -3.88 -11.44 -8.41
CA LEU A 104 -2.50 -11.26 -7.99
C LEU A 104 -2.34 -11.76 -6.55
N THR A 105 -1.53 -12.79 -6.37
CA THR A 105 -1.28 -13.37 -5.05
C THR A 105 0.06 -12.90 -4.49
N GLN A 106 1.10 -12.78 -5.32
CA GLN A 106 2.44 -12.35 -4.91
C GLN A 106 3.22 -11.76 -6.11
N GLU A 107 3.18 -10.43 -6.27
CA GLU A 107 4.05 -9.73 -7.23
C GLU A 107 4.92 -8.69 -6.53
N THR A 108 6.22 -8.72 -6.81
CA THR A 108 7.12 -7.63 -6.43
C THR A 108 6.77 -6.40 -7.26
N ILE A 109 6.49 -5.28 -6.60
CA ILE A 109 6.27 -4.00 -7.28
C ILE A 109 7.61 -3.54 -7.88
N THR A 110 7.72 -3.56 -9.21
CA THR A 110 8.94 -3.17 -9.92
C THR A 110 9.05 -1.65 -10.10
N PRO A 111 10.25 -1.11 -10.34
CA PRO A 111 10.44 0.31 -10.70
C PRO A 111 9.60 0.76 -11.90
N GLU A 112 9.37 -0.11 -12.89
CA GLU A 112 8.53 0.19 -14.05
C GLU A 112 7.07 0.34 -13.65
N THR A 113 6.58 -0.51 -12.75
CA THR A 113 5.22 -0.42 -12.19
C THR A 113 5.06 0.87 -11.39
N LEU A 114 6.05 1.22 -10.56
CA LEU A 114 6.08 2.49 -9.83
C LEU A 114 6.06 3.69 -10.78
N LYS A 115 6.89 3.68 -11.82
CA LYS A 115 6.92 4.75 -12.82
C LYS A 115 5.57 4.90 -13.53
N LYS A 116 4.89 3.78 -13.84
CA LYS A 116 3.57 3.80 -14.47
C LYS A 116 2.48 4.35 -13.55
N CYS A 117 2.53 4.06 -12.25
CA CYS A 117 1.50 4.49 -11.31
C CYS A 117 1.73 5.89 -10.73
N LEU A 118 2.98 6.33 -10.58
CA LEU A 118 3.35 7.65 -10.06
C LEU A 118 3.26 8.77 -11.10
N VAL A 119 3.03 8.43 -12.37
CA VAL A 119 2.82 9.42 -13.44
C VAL A 119 1.32 9.61 -13.67
N THR A 120 0.87 10.86 -13.60
CA THR A 120 -0.54 11.20 -13.86
C THR A 120 -0.72 11.81 -15.25
N LYS A 121 -1.86 11.50 -15.86
CA LYS A 121 -2.35 12.16 -17.08
C LYS A 121 -3.44 13.14 -16.68
N GLU A 122 -3.34 14.38 -17.11
CA GLU A 122 -4.48 15.29 -17.01
C GLU A 122 -5.57 14.86 -18.00
N ARG A 123 -6.82 14.98 -17.57
CA ARG A 123 -7.98 14.73 -18.43
C ARG A 123 -8.25 16.01 -19.21
N SER A 124 -7.87 16.06 -20.48
CA SER A 124 -8.35 17.08 -21.40
C SER A 124 -9.79 16.76 -21.80
N ASN A 125 -10.70 17.74 -21.68
CA ASN A 125 -12.08 17.63 -22.20
C ASN A 125 -12.17 17.90 -23.71
N GLU A 126 -11.04 18.16 -24.37
CA GLU A 126 -10.93 18.31 -25.82
C GLU A 126 -10.40 17.02 -26.46
N PRO A 127 -10.82 16.68 -27.70
CA PRO A 127 -10.26 15.55 -28.43
C PRO A 127 -8.78 15.81 -28.72
N SER A 128 -7.90 15.29 -27.86
CA SER A 128 -6.48 15.68 -27.82
C SER A 128 -5.60 14.84 -28.72
N THR A 129 -4.80 15.50 -29.57
CA THR A 129 -3.65 14.92 -30.29
C THR A 129 -2.34 14.96 -29.48
N LYS A 130 -2.35 15.45 -28.23
CA LYS A 130 -1.14 15.53 -27.39
C LYS A 130 -1.40 15.09 -25.96
N THR A 131 -0.63 14.12 -25.48
CA THR A 131 -0.66 13.63 -24.09
C THR A 131 0.39 14.39 -23.27
N GLU A 132 -0.04 15.06 -22.20
CA GLU A 132 0.85 15.67 -21.22
C GLU A 132 0.94 14.81 -19.95
N TYR A 133 2.15 14.73 -19.39
CA TYR A 133 2.47 13.91 -18.22
C TYR A 133 2.94 14.80 -17.08
N ILE A 134 2.42 14.57 -15.87
CA ILE A 134 2.91 15.23 -14.65
C ILE A 134 3.76 14.23 -13.86
N ILE A 135 4.94 14.69 -13.45
CA ILE A 135 5.87 13.94 -12.61
C ILE A 135 5.60 14.29 -11.15
N ILE A 136 5.27 13.29 -10.33
CA ILE A 136 5.17 13.42 -8.88
C ILE A 136 6.56 13.21 -8.27
N ASN A 137 7.18 14.31 -7.81
CA ASN A 137 8.50 14.25 -7.15
C ASN A 137 8.35 13.91 -5.67
N ILE A 138 9.12 12.92 -5.20
CA ILE A 138 9.25 12.57 -3.78
C ILE A 138 10.69 12.85 -3.39
N THR A 139 10.92 13.87 -2.54
CA THR A 139 12.26 14.31 -2.13
C THR A 139 12.48 14.11 -0.63
N ARG A 140 13.73 13.79 -0.26
CA ARG A 140 14.19 13.77 1.14
C ARG A 140 14.46 15.21 1.56
N LYS A 141 13.96 15.61 2.74
CA LYS A 141 14.32 16.89 3.35
C LYS A 141 15.70 16.81 3.98
#